data_AF-A0A397W2U4-F1
#
_entry.id   AF-A0A397W2U4-F1
#
_cell.length_a   1.000
_cell.length_b   1.000
_cell.length_c   1.000
_cell.angle_alpha   90.00
_cell.angle_beta   90.00
_cell.angle_gamma   90.00
#
_symmetry.space_group_name_H-M   'P 1'
#
loop_
_entity.id
_entity.type
_entity.pdbx_description
1 polymer ?
#
loop_
_entity_poly.entity_id
_entity_poly.type
_entity_poly.pdbx_seq_one_letter_code
_entity_poly.pdbx_strand_id
1 'polypeptide(L)'
;MQYSSASHNLTFIIFIIFLFTHGVQSYFTAVSTKQKDHWCSGIFHIYITDCNGNVLRDPGFKSCDSKNMLYSWNEAPSLYCVHAYPQIHPQRNRYQEVYNSDSCFGIYGGEEDWSFDPQDMKYC
;
A
#
# COMPACT_ATOMS: atom_id res chain seq x y z
N MET A 1 25.34 46.45 14.49
CA MET A 1 24.24 45.49 14.64
C MET A 1 24.58 44.26 13.79
N GLN A 2 25.17 43.25 14.42
CA GLN A 2 25.58 42.00 13.78
C GLN A 2 24.35 41.10 13.65
N TYR A 3 23.62 41.23 12.52
CA TYR A 3 22.68 40.18 12.13
C TYR A 3 23.50 38.97 11.73
N SER A 4 23.53 38.00 12.64
CA SER A 4 24.37 36.82 12.63
C SER A 4 24.14 35.99 11.36
N SER A 5 25.24 35.72 10.62
CA SER A 5 25.33 34.71 9.56
C SER A 5 24.72 33.35 9.96
N ALA A 6 24.71 33.03 11.26
CA ALA A 6 24.09 31.82 11.79
C ALA A 6 22.55 31.81 11.64
N SER A 7 21.87 32.97 11.66
CA SER A 7 20.41 33.05 11.50
C SER A 7 19.98 32.62 10.10
N HIS A 8 20.70 33.05 9.06
CA HIS A 8 20.34 32.76 7.67
C HIS A 8 20.54 31.28 7.32
N ASN A 9 21.63 30.68 7.81
CA ASN A 9 21.91 29.26 7.64
C ASN A 9 20.88 28.38 8.37
N LEU A 10 20.44 28.79 9.56
CA LEU A 10 19.41 28.07 10.32
C LEU A 10 18.06 28.11 9.59
N THR A 11 17.65 29.27 9.07
CA THR A 11 16.41 29.40 8.29
C THR A 11 16.45 28.56 7.02
N PHE A 12 17.60 28.49 6.33
CA PHE A 12 17.76 27.67 5.13
C PHE A 12 17.66 26.16 5.44
N ILE A 13 18.27 25.71 6.55
CA ILE A 13 18.16 24.32 7.02
C ILE A 13 16.71 23.98 7.38
N ILE A 14 16.01 24.88 8.10
CA ILE A 14 14.60 24.70 8.46
C ILE A 14 13.75 24.62 7.18
N PHE A 15 13.97 25.51 6.20
CA PHE A 15 13.21 25.50 4.95
C PHE A 15 13.40 24.20 4.15
N ILE A 16 14.63 23.67 4.11
CA ILE A 16 14.93 22.37 3.48
C ILE A 16 14.20 21.23 4.20
N ILE A 17 14.22 21.21 5.54
CA ILE A 17 13.48 20.22 6.34
C ILE A 17 11.97 20.33 6.09
N PHE A 18 11.43 21.54 5.99
CA PHE A 18 10.02 21.77 5.65
C PHE A 18 9.68 21.28 4.23
N LEU A 19 10.51 21.56 3.23
CA LEU A 19 10.31 21.05 1.87
C LEU A 19 10.34 19.51 1.81
N PHE A 20 11.23 18.87 2.56
CA PHE A 20 11.27 17.41 2.64
C PHE A 20 10.11 16.80 3.44
N THR A 21 9.59 17.50 4.46
CA THR A 21 8.45 17.00 5.24
C THR A 21 7.09 17.27 4.58
N HIS A 22 6.98 18.34 3.77
CA HIS A 22 5.74 18.71 3.08
C HIS A 22 5.66 18.13 1.65
N GLY A 23 6.78 17.64 1.09
CA GLY A 23 6.86 17.06 -0.25
C GLY A 23 6.57 15.55 -0.32
N VAL A 24 6.45 14.85 0.81
CA VAL A 24 6.08 13.42 0.85
C VAL A 24 4.65 13.29 1.34
N GLN A 25 3.71 13.60 0.44
CA GLN A 25 2.36 13.13 0.62
C GLN A 25 2.42 11.60 0.61
N SER A 26 2.17 11.00 1.77
CA SER A 26 2.26 9.57 1.99
C SER A 26 0.91 9.07 2.46
N TYR A 27 0.44 8.01 1.81
CA TYR A 27 -0.80 7.36 2.12
C TYR A 27 -0.54 5.98 2.72
N PHE A 28 -1.51 5.48 3.47
CA PHE A 28 -1.52 4.13 3.95
C PHE A 28 -2.19 3.19 2.94
N THR A 29 -1.56 2.06 2.68
CA THR A 29 -2.15 0.94 1.93
C THR A 29 -2.00 -0.33 2.73
N ALA A 30 -3.06 -1.13 2.78
CA ALA A 30 -2.95 -2.48 3.32
C ALA A 30 -3.80 -3.48 2.56
N VAL A 31 -3.36 -4.74 2.65
CA VAL A 31 -4.09 -5.91 2.16
C VAL A 31 -4.29 -6.86 3.34
N SER A 32 -5.55 -7.23 3.61
CA SER A 32 -5.95 -7.98 4.78
C SER A 32 -6.98 -9.06 4.43
N THR A 33 -7.23 -9.95 5.39
CA THR A 33 -8.24 -11.02 5.34
C THR A 33 -9.23 -10.91 6.50
N LYS A 34 -9.24 -9.78 7.23
CA LYS A 34 -9.88 -9.60 8.55
C LYS A 34 -11.40 -9.31 8.49
N GLN A 35 -12.02 -9.26 7.32
CA GLN A 35 -13.43 -8.85 7.22
C GLN A 35 -14.36 -9.90 7.86
N LYS A 36 -15.32 -9.41 8.66
CA LYS A 36 -16.33 -10.25 9.31
C LYS A 36 -17.18 -10.96 8.27
N ASP A 37 -17.42 -12.26 8.46
CA ASP A 37 -18.21 -13.14 7.57
C ASP A 37 -17.55 -13.44 6.21
N HIS A 38 -16.27 -13.08 6.05
CA HIS A 38 -15.46 -13.52 4.92
C HIS A 38 -14.38 -14.49 5.38
N TRP A 39 -14.05 -15.45 4.53
CA TRP A 39 -12.96 -16.39 4.73
C TRP A 39 -11.90 -16.18 3.67
N CYS A 40 -10.65 -16.55 3.94
CA CYS A 40 -9.61 -16.67 2.93
C CYS A 40 -8.85 -17.97 3.13
N SER A 41 -8.52 -18.66 2.03
CA SER A 41 -7.66 -19.84 2.05
C SER A 41 -6.73 -19.86 0.83
N GLY A 42 -5.51 -20.36 1.03
CA GLY A 42 -4.51 -20.50 -0.02
C GLY A 42 -3.44 -19.41 0.00
N ILE A 43 -2.72 -19.30 -1.12
CA ILE A 43 -1.53 -18.47 -1.26
C ILE A 43 -1.72 -17.48 -2.40
N PHE A 44 -1.57 -16.19 -2.11
CA PHE A 44 -1.78 -15.10 -3.06
C PHE A 44 -0.52 -14.28 -3.22
N HIS A 45 -0.12 -14.02 -4.47
CA HIS A 45 0.91 -13.03 -4.77
C HIS A 45 0.31 -11.64 -4.66
N ILE A 46 1.02 -10.73 -4.00
CA ILE A 46 0.64 -9.32 -3.90
C ILE A 46 1.80 -8.49 -4.40
N TYR A 47 1.53 -7.52 -5.25
CA TYR A 47 2.52 -6.55 -5.72
C TYR A 47 1.84 -5.23 -6.08
N ILE A 48 2.62 -4.16 -6.14
CA ILE A 48 2.13 -2.81 -6.35
C ILE A 48 2.89 -2.19 -7.51
N THR A 49 2.17 -1.56 -8.43
CA THR A 49 2.72 -0.84 -9.56
C THR A 49 2.36 0.64 -9.52
N ASP A 50 3.03 1.43 -10.35
CA ASP A 50 2.67 2.82 -10.64
C ASP A 50 1.46 2.97 -11.58
N CYS A 51 0.64 1.92 -11.72
CA CYS A 51 -0.42 1.76 -12.72
C CYS A 51 0.02 1.77 -14.19
N ASN A 52 1.29 2.04 -14.48
CA ASN A 52 1.86 2.02 -15.83
C ASN A 52 2.75 0.79 -16.08
N GLY A 53 2.78 -0.15 -15.12
CA GLY A 53 3.50 -1.41 -15.20
C GLY A 53 4.87 -1.42 -14.52
N ASN A 54 5.34 -0.30 -13.95
CA ASN A 54 6.55 -0.31 -13.14
C ASN A 54 6.23 -0.80 -11.74
N VAL A 55 6.92 -1.83 -11.27
CA VAL A 55 6.74 -2.37 -9.92
C VAL A 55 7.38 -1.43 -8.90
N LEU A 56 6.57 -0.94 -7.97
CA LEU A 56 6.99 -0.09 -6.85
C LEU A 56 7.37 -0.95 -5.63
N ARG A 57 6.57 -2.00 -5.37
CA ARG A 57 6.74 -2.93 -4.25
C ARG A 57 6.29 -4.32 -4.67
N ASP A 58 7.01 -5.35 -4.24
CA ASP A 58 6.63 -6.75 -4.46
C ASP A 58 6.84 -7.54 -3.16
N PRO A 59 5.86 -7.56 -2.25
CA PRO A 59 5.93 -8.39 -1.06
C PRO A 59 5.84 -9.90 -1.36
N GLY A 60 5.55 -10.29 -2.61
CA GLY A 60 5.50 -11.68 -3.05
C GLY A 60 4.26 -12.45 -2.58
N PHE A 61 4.41 -13.77 -2.50
CA PHE A 61 3.37 -14.67 -2.03
C PHE A 61 3.09 -14.56 -0.52
N LYS A 62 1.80 -14.51 -0.16
CA LYS A 62 1.28 -14.49 1.21
C LYS A 62 0.23 -15.57 1.40
N SER A 63 0.35 -16.34 2.48
CA SER A 63 -0.63 -17.35 2.87
C SER A 63 -1.71 -16.71 3.75
N CYS A 64 -2.97 -16.99 3.43
CA CYS A 64 -4.12 -16.58 4.22
C CYS A 64 -4.21 -17.28 5.59
N ASP A 65 -3.52 -18.40 5.78
CA ASP A 65 -3.61 -19.20 7.02
C ASP A 65 -2.81 -18.58 8.18
N SER A 66 -1.84 -17.71 7.86
CA SER A 66 -0.83 -17.28 8.83
C SER A 66 -1.12 -15.93 9.48
N LYS A 67 -1.86 -15.04 8.81
CA LYS A 67 -2.04 -13.64 9.24
C LYS A 67 -3.33 -13.03 8.69
N ASN A 68 -3.97 -12.20 9.52
CA ASN A 68 -5.09 -11.34 9.11
C ASN A 68 -4.64 -10.14 8.26
N MET A 69 -3.37 -9.74 8.37
CA MET A 69 -2.75 -8.66 7.59
C MET A 69 -1.67 -9.28 6.71
N LEU A 70 -1.87 -9.25 5.41
CA LEU A 70 -0.96 -9.84 4.42
C LEU A 70 0.15 -8.86 4.03
N TYR A 71 -0.19 -7.57 3.97
CA TYR A 71 0.74 -6.50 3.61
C TYR A 71 0.27 -5.14 4.14
N SER A 72 1.21 -4.26 4.47
CA SER A 72 0.96 -2.85 4.76
C SER A 72 2.10 -1.96 4.24
N TRP A 73 1.77 -0.72 3.87
CA TRP A 73 2.69 0.28 3.36
C TRP A 73 2.23 1.67 3.79
N ASN A 74 3.06 2.38 4.57
CA ASN A 74 2.72 3.69 5.14
C ASN A 74 3.16 4.87 4.25
N GLU A 75 3.84 4.59 3.14
CA GLU A 75 4.48 5.60 2.28
C GLU A 75 3.98 5.47 0.84
N ALA A 76 2.71 5.11 0.66
CA ALA A 76 2.14 4.95 -0.68
C ALA A 76 2.02 6.32 -1.38
N PRO A 77 2.33 6.40 -2.69
CA PRO A 77 2.26 7.64 -3.45
C PRO A 77 0.81 8.02 -3.76
N SER A 78 0.64 9.16 -4.45
CA SER A 78 -0.68 9.67 -4.87
C SER A 78 -1.42 8.77 -5.86
N LEU A 79 -0.72 8.00 -6.70
CA LEU A 79 -1.32 7.10 -7.69
C LEU A 79 -0.53 5.79 -7.73
N TYR A 80 -1.22 4.68 -7.52
CA TYR A 80 -0.65 3.33 -7.59
C TYR A 80 -1.75 2.29 -7.77
N CYS A 81 -1.35 1.11 -8.23
CA CYS A 81 -2.25 -0.02 -8.46
C CYS A 81 -1.79 -1.20 -7.62
N VAL A 82 -2.67 -1.70 -6.76
CA VAL A 82 -2.41 -2.90 -5.95
C VAL A 82 -2.92 -4.09 -6.72
N HIS A 83 -2.07 -5.08 -6.94
CA HIS A 83 -2.37 -6.29 -7.68
C HIS A 83 -2.36 -7.50 -6.75
N ALA A 84 -3.23 -8.47 -7.06
CA ALA A 84 -3.24 -9.76 -6.42
C ALA A 84 -3.54 -10.88 -7.44
N TYR A 85 -2.99 -12.07 -7.21
CA TYR A 85 -3.39 -13.29 -7.91
C TYR A 85 -3.09 -14.56 -7.10
N PRO A 86 -3.86 -15.63 -7.26
CA PRO A 86 -3.61 -16.91 -6.60
C PRO A 86 -2.40 -17.63 -7.20
N GLN A 87 -1.64 -18.37 -6.39
CA GLN A 87 -0.44 -19.10 -6.82
C GLN A 87 -0.73 -20.08 -7.95
N ILE A 88 -1.86 -20.80 -7.88
CA ILE A 88 -2.23 -21.80 -8.89
C ILE A 88 -2.81 -21.21 -10.19
N HIS A 89 -3.26 -19.94 -10.18
CA HIS A 89 -3.81 -19.26 -11.37
C HIS A 89 -3.26 -17.83 -11.57
N PRO A 90 -1.97 -17.65 -11.93
CA PRO A 90 -1.37 -16.32 -12.09
C PRO A 90 -2.04 -15.43 -13.15
N GLN A 91 -2.64 -16.03 -14.17
CA GLN A 91 -3.36 -15.32 -15.23
C GLN A 91 -4.63 -14.61 -14.72
N ARG A 92 -5.15 -14.98 -13.54
CA ARG A 92 -6.36 -14.38 -12.94
C ARG A 92 -6.05 -13.11 -12.16
N ASN A 93 -5.01 -12.36 -12.52
CA ASN A 93 -4.59 -11.13 -11.83
C ASN A 93 -5.71 -10.09 -11.76
N ARG A 94 -5.97 -9.60 -10.54
CA ARG A 94 -6.91 -8.50 -10.28
C ARG A 94 -6.14 -7.32 -9.72
N TYR A 95 -6.68 -6.13 -9.91
CA TYR A 95 -6.06 -4.93 -9.39
C TYR A 95 -7.07 -3.87 -8.99
N GLN A 96 -6.64 -2.99 -8.09
CA GLN A 96 -7.38 -1.82 -7.64
C GLN A 96 -6.46 -0.60 -7.78
N GLU A 97 -6.95 0.42 -8.49
CA GLU A 97 -6.28 1.72 -8.58
C GLU A 97 -6.63 2.55 -7.36
N VAL A 98 -5.63 3.26 -6.81
CA VAL A 98 -5.83 4.20 -5.71
C VAL A 98 -5.32 5.57 -6.11
N TYR A 99 -6.11 6.58 -5.83
CA TYR A 99 -5.79 7.97 -6.09
C TYR A 99 -5.98 8.85 -4.86
N ASN A 100 -4.89 9.43 -4.36
CA ASN A 100 -4.87 10.43 -3.31
C ASN A 100 -5.62 10.06 -2.02
N SER A 101 -5.58 8.79 -1.62
CA SER A 101 -6.27 8.31 -0.43
C SER A 101 -5.56 7.16 0.25
N ASP A 102 -5.82 7.00 1.54
CA ASP A 102 -5.54 5.74 2.21
C ASP A 102 -6.45 4.64 1.61
N SER A 103 -5.97 3.40 1.65
CA SER A 103 -6.68 2.25 1.07
C SER A 103 -6.50 0.99 1.90
N CYS A 104 -7.55 0.17 1.90
CA CYS A 104 -7.57 -1.13 2.54
C CYS A 104 -8.30 -2.10 1.61
N PHE A 105 -7.65 -3.21 1.28
CA PHE A 105 -8.18 -4.23 0.38
C PHE A 105 -8.29 -5.57 1.08
N GLY A 106 -9.35 -6.29 0.73
CA GLY A 106 -9.63 -7.63 1.20
C GLY A 106 -9.29 -8.68 0.16
N ILE A 107 -8.64 -9.77 0.56
CA ILE A 107 -8.62 -11.02 -0.21
C ILE A 107 -9.54 -12.02 0.48
N TYR A 108 -10.52 -12.54 -0.26
CA TYR A 108 -11.50 -13.51 0.24
C TYR A 108 -11.67 -14.68 -0.72
N GLY A 109 -12.18 -15.80 -0.22
CA GLY A 109 -12.36 -17.04 -0.97
C GLY A 109 -11.08 -17.88 -1.05
N GLY A 110 -11.13 -18.93 -1.88
CA GLY A 110 -10.00 -19.80 -2.16
C GLY A 110 -9.36 -19.48 -3.51
N GLU A 111 -8.23 -20.10 -3.83
CA GLU A 111 -7.50 -19.83 -5.08
C GLU A 111 -8.31 -20.07 -6.38
N GLU A 112 -9.42 -20.80 -6.30
CA GLU A 112 -10.35 -21.01 -7.41
C GLU A 112 -11.44 -19.92 -7.52
N ASP A 113 -11.98 -19.48 -6.39
CA ASP A 113 -13.21 -18.68 -6.28
C ASP A 113 -13.01 -17.40 -5.43
N TRP A 114 -11.87 -16.76 -5.61
CA TRP A 114 -11.47 -15.60 -4.80
C TRP A 114 -12.09 -14.26 -5.23
N SER A 115 -12.00 -13.27 -4.34
CA SER A 115 -12.29 -11.86 -4.62
C SER A 115 -11.21 -10.92 -4.08
N PHE A 116 -11.13 -9.71 -4.67
CA PHE A 116 -10.18 -8.67 -4.31
C PHE A 116 -10.85 -7.31 -4.34
N ASP A 117 -11.36 -6.91 -3.18
CA ASP A 117 -12.31 -5.81 -3.08
C ASP A 117 -11.84 -4.76 -2.07
N PRO A 118 -12.16 -3.48 -2.28
CA PRO A 118 -11.99 -2.47 -1.25
C PRO A 118 -12.82 -2.81 -0.01
N GLN A 119 -12.26 -2.54 1.17
CA GLN A 119 -12.94 -2.73 2.46
C GLN A 119 -12.69 -1.54 3.40
N ASP A 120 -13.46 -1.49 4.48
CA ASP A 120 -13.33 -0.46 5.51
C ASP A 120 -11.96 -0.56 6.22
N MET A 121 -11.31 0.59 6.42
CA MET A 121 -10.00 0.72 7.06
C MET A 121 -9.91 0.04 8.43
N LYS A 122 -11.01 -0.13 9.17
CA LYS A 122 -11.01 -0.84 10.47
C LYS A 122 -10.70 -2.34 10.37
N TYR A 123 -10.79 -2.91 9.17
CA TYR A 123 -10.41 -4.28 8.86
C TYR A 123 -8.96 -4.38 8.36
N CYS A 124 -8.30 -3.23 8.19
CA CYS A 124 -6.87 -3.10 8.31
C CYS A 124 -6.53 -2.63 9.76
#